data_AF-A0A7W0ZMA2-F1
#
_entry.id   AF-A0A7W0ZMA2-F1
#
_cell.length_a   1.000
_cell.length_b   1.000
_cell.length_c   1.000
_cell.angle_alpha   90.00
_cell.angle_beta   90.00
_cell.angle_gamma   90.00
#
_symmetry.space_group_name_H-M   'P 1'
#
loop_
_entity.id
_entity.type
_entity.pdbx_description
1 polymer ?
#
loop_
_entity_poly.entity_id
_entity_poly.type
_entity_poly.pdbx_seq_one_letter_code
_entity_poly.pdbx_strand_id
1 'polypeptide(L)'
;MFRRVSIRLIVCALIALVLGFSTLPTQSNQRLASQRKPNVVFIAVDDLRPLIGTYGAPVIQTPNIDRLARRGTTFMRAYCQQAVCSPSRTSLLTGRRPDTTKVYDLQTHFRRTIPDVVTLRQHFKQNGYHTQSFGKIYHGGLDDEASWSVP
;
A
#
# COMPACT_ATOMS: atom_id res chain seq x y z
N MET A 1 -56.43 -18.25 -59.35
CA MET A 1 -56.39 -19.28 -58.29
C MET A 1 -55.11 -19.09 -57.47
N PHE A 2 -55.15 -18.16 -56.52
CA PHE A 2 -53.98 -17.68 -55.77
C PHE A 2 -53.67 -18.62 -54.59
N ARG A 3 -52.52 -19.29 -54.61
CA ARG A 3 -52.04 -20.11 -53.49
C ARG A 3 -51.50 -19.19 -52.38
N ARG A 4 -52.16 -19.23 -51.22
CA ARG A 4 -51.74 -18.59 -49.97
C ARG A 4 -50.36 -19.12 -49.57
N VAL A 5 -49.32 -18.31 -49.76
CA VAL A 5 -48.01 -18.57 -49.15
C VAL A 5 -48.18 -18.30 -47.65
N SER A 6 -48.06 -19.36 -46.86
CA SER A 6 -48.29 -19.32 -45.41
C SER A 6 -47.31 -18.35 -44.74
N ILE A 7 -47.83 -17.29 -44.13
CA ILE A 7 -47.10 -16.26 -43.35
C ILE A 7 -46.12 -16.89 -42.33
N ARG A 8 -46.38 -18.12 -41.87
CA ARG A 8 -45.49 -18.89 -40.99
C ARG A 8 -44.11 -19.18 -41.60
N LEU A 9 -43.99 -19.36 -42.92
CA LEU A 9 -42.71 -19.63 -43.59
C LEU A 9 -41.80 -18.39 -43.65
N ILE A 10 -42.38 -17.19 -43.77
CA ILE A 10 -41.63 -15.93 -43.80
C ILE A 10 -41.15 -15.55 -42.39
N VAL A 11 -41.96 -15.82 -41.37
CA VAL A 11 -41.60 -15.56 -39.96
C VAL A 11 -40.47 -16.47 -39.49
N CYS A 12 -40.44 -17.76 -39.88
CA CYS A 12 -39.32 -18.65 -39.56
C CYS A 12 -38.01 -18.26 -40.25
N ALA A 13 -38.06 -17.76 -41.49
CA ALA A 13 -36.88 -17.31 -42.22
C ALA A 13 -36.27 -16.03 -41.64
N LEU A 14 -37.10 -15.11 -41.14
CA LEU A 14 -36.66 -13.89 -40.46
C LEU A 14 -36.05 -14.18 -39.07
N ILE A 15 -36.60 -15.13 -38.32
CA ILE A 15 -36.03 -15.55 -37.02
C ILE A 15 -34.66 -16.22 -37.21
N ALA A 16 -34.46 -17.02 -38.26
CA ALA A 16 -33.17 -17.62 -38.57
C ALA A 16 -32.10 -16.60 -39.00
N LEU A 17 -32.49 -15.51 -39.67
CA LEU A 17 -31.56 -14.44 -40.08
C LEU A 17 -31.12 -13.58 -38.88
N VAL A 18 -31.99 -13.37 -37.90
CA VAL A 18 -31.68 -12.66 -36.64
C VAL A 18 -30.81 -13.50 -35.70
N LEU A 19 -30.96 -14.83 -35.73
CA LEU A 19 -30.11 -15.77 -34.96
C LEU A 19 -28.76 -16.06 -35.64
N GLY A 20 -28.62 -15.76 -36.93
CA GLY A 20 -27.39 -15.93 -37.72
C GLY A 20 -26.39 -14.78 -37.61
N PHE A 21 -26.73 -13.69 -36.91
CA PHE A 21 -25.76 -12.69 -36.46
C PHE A 21 -25.00 -13.26 -35.26
N SER A 22 -24.22 -14.31 -35.55
CA SER A 22 -23.20 -14.85 -34.69
C SER A 22 -22.41 -13.70 -34.09
N THR A 23 -22.63 -13.48 -32.81
CA THR A 23 -21.81 -12.67 -31.94
C THR A 23 -20.36 -13.12 -32.15
N LEU A 24 -19.60 -12.39 -32.97
CA LEU A 24 -18.16 -12.50 -32.94
C LEU A 24 -17.78 -12.28 -31.47
N PRO A 25 -17.17 -13.26 -30.78
CA PRO A 25 -16.64 -12.98 -29.47
C PRO A 25 -15.60 -11.91 -29.71
N THR A 26 -15.93 -10.68 -29.30
CA THR A 26 -14.91 -9.66 -29.13
C THR A 26 -14.03 -10.25 -28.03
N GLN A 27 -12.97 -10.94 -28.43
CA GLN A 27 -11.83 -11.19 -27.56
C GLN A 27 -11.30 -9.80 -27.28
N SER A 28 -11.90 -9.15 -26.27
CA SER A 28 -11.25 -8.09 -25.54
C SER A 28 -9.98 -8.75 -25.06
N ASN A 29 -8.89 -8.48 -25.78
CA ASN A 29 -7.55 -8.81 -25.37
C ASN A 29 -7.27 -7.90 -24.17
N GLN A 30 -7.93 -8.20 -23.06
CA GLN A 30 -7.54 -7.74 -21.75
C GLN A 30 -6.21 -8.43 -21.52
N ARG A 31 -5.15 -7.82 -22.06
CA ARG A 31 -3.91 -7.75 -21.32
C ARG A 31 -4.30 -7.13 -19.99
N LEU A 32 -4.68 -7.99 -19.04
CA LEU A 32 -4.34 -7.79 -17.65
C LEU A 32 -2.82 -7.67 -17.69
N ALA A 33 -2.34 -6.45 -17.99
CA ALA A 33 -1.03 -6.05 -17.58
C ALA A 33 -1.07 -6.36 -16.10
N SER A 34 -0.41 -7.44 -15.69
CA SER A 34 -0.27 -7.76 -14.28
C SER A 34 0.34 -6.49 -13.71
N GLN A 35 -0.49 -5.69 -13.03
CA GLN A 35 -0.02 -4.45 -12.44
C GLN A 35 0.95 -4.92 -11.36
N ARG A 36 2.23 -4.95 -11.74
CA ARG A 36 3.29 -5.43 -10.86
C ARG A 36 3.20 -4.55 -9.62
N LYS A 37 2.95 -5.20 -8.48
CA LYS A 37 2.91 -4.55 -7.17
C LYS A 37 4.23 -3.78 -7.00
N PRO A 38 4.19 -2.47 -6.68
CA PRO A 38 5.41 -1.69 -6.53
C PRO A 38 6.16 -2.12 -5.28
N ASN A 39 7.48 -2.18 -5.34
CA ASN A 39 8.29 -2.35 -4.13
C ASN A 39 8.22 -1.10 -3.26
N VAL A 40 8.27 -1.27 -1.95
CA VAL A 40 8.24 -0.17 -0.98
C VAL A 40 9.55 -0.15 -0.20
N VAL A 41 10.27 0.97 -0.28
CA VAL A 41 11.45 1.24 0.54
C VAL A 41 11.06 2.26 1.61
N PHE A 42 11.00 1.82 2.86
CA PHE A 42 10.72 2.69 4.00
C PHE A 42 12.03 3.11 4.67
N ILE A 43 12.32 4.41 4.65
CA ILE A 43 13.52 4.99 5.25
C ILE A 43 13.12 5.72 6.53
N ALA A 44 13.62 5.26 7.67
CA ALA A 44 13.49 5.95 8.95
C ALA A 44 14.86 6.51 9.38
N VAL A 45 14.88 7.80 9.73
CA VAL A 45 16.07 8.46 10.28
C VAL A 45 15.80 8.80 11.74
N ASP A 46 16.68 8.37 12.63
CA ASP A 46 16.54 8.61 14.07
C ASP A 46 16.90 10.06 14.40
N ASP A 47 16.08 10.71 15.22
CA ASP A 47 16.26 12.08 15.73
C ASP A 47 16.49 13.18 14.67
N LEU A 48 16.08 12.94 13.42
CA LEU A 48 16.19 13.94 12.35
C LEU A 48 15.07 14.97 12.44
N ARG A 49 15.42 16.19 12.85
CA ARG A 49 14.59 17.38 12.66
C ARG A 49 14.67 17.90 11.20
N PRO A 50 13.67 18.66 10.70
CA PRO A 50 13.63 19.15 9.32
C PRO A 50 14.60 20.34 9.07
N LEU A 51 15.85 20.21 9.51
CA LEU A 51 16.95 21.12 9.18
C LEU A 51 17.72 20.59 7.97
N ILE A 52 17.02 20.40 6.85
CA ILE A 52 17.59 19.89 5.60
C ILE A 52 17.20 20.82 4.44
N GLY A 53 17.92 20.75 3.31
CA GLY A 53 17.78 21.69 2.20
C GLY A 53 16.35 21.84 1.69
N THR A 54 15.63 20.74 1.53
CA THR A 54 14.22 20.70 1.10
C THR A 54 13.27 21.48 2.03
N TYR A 55 13.63 21.62 3.32
CA TYR A 55 12.86 22.40 4.29
C TYR A 55 13.41 23.83 4.50
N GLY A 56 14.33 24.28 3.64
CA GLY A 56 14.86 25.65 3.65
C GLY A 56 16.06 25.88 4.57
N ALA A 57 16.74 24.82 5.03
CA ALA A 57 17.94 24.98 5.85
C ALA A 57 19.10 25.58 5.02
N PRO A 58 19.67 26.74 5.41
CA PRO A 58 20.65 27.44 4.56
C PRO A 58 22.06 26.85 4.61
N VAL A 59 22.40 26.10 5.66
CA VAL A 59 23.78 25.63 5.91
C VAL A 59 23.94 24.12 5.65
N ILE A 60 22.91 23.32 5.94
CA ILE A 60 23.02 21.85 5.92
C ILE A 60 22.83 21.35 4.49
N GLN A 61 23.87 20.68 3.96
CA GLN A 61 23.87 20.15 2.61
C GLN A 61 23.31 18.72 2.58
N THR A 62 22.16 18.55 1.91
CA THR A 62 21.49 17.24 1.80
C THR A 62 21.16 16.84 0.35
N PRO A 63 22.14 16.87 -0.57
CA PRO A 63 21.87 16.80 -2.01
C PRO A 63 21.12 15.54 -2.45
N ASN A 64 21.32 14.42 -1.76
CA ASN A 64 20.61 13.16 -2.04
C ASN A 64 19.14 13.19 -1.58
N ILE A 65 18.86 13.75 -0.40
CA ILE A 65 17.50 13.90 0.12
C ILE A 65 16.74 14.93 -0.73
N ASP A 66 17.41 16.02 -1.08
CA ASP A 66 16.83 17.07 -1.92
C ASP A 66 16.51 16.57 -3.33
N ARG A 67 17.35 15.68 -3.88
CA ARG A 67 17.06 14.99 -5.14
C ARG A 67 15.86 14.05 -5.05
N LEU A 68 15.69 13.36 -3.92
CA LEU A 68 14.52 12.51 -3.68
C LEU A 68 13.23 13.36 -3.59
N ALA A 69 13.29 14.47 -2.85
CA ALA A 69 12.16 15.38 -2.67
C ALA A 69 11.66 15.97 -4.01
N ARG A 70 12.57 16.37 -4.90
CA ARG A 70 12.22 16.89 -6.25
C ARG A 70 11.48 15.88 -7.13
N ARG A 71 11.56 14.59 -6.83
CA ARG A 71 10.93 13.49 -7.58
C ARG A 71 9.69 12.94 -6.88
N GLY A 72 9.30 13.50 -5.75
CA GLY A 72 8.23 13.00 -4.90
C GLY A 72 7.36 14.11 -4.35
N THR A 73 6.71 13.82 -3.22
CA THR A 73 5.86 14.77 -2.51
C THR A 73 6.45 15.04 -1.14
N THR A 74 6.67 16.31 -0.81
CA THR A 74 7.16 16.74 0.49
C THR A 74 6.01 17.27 1.35
N PHE A 75 5.89 16.74 2.56
CA PHE A 75 4.90 17.20 3.53
C PHE A 75 5.50 18.27 4.44
N MET A 76 5.10 19.53 4.26
CA MET A 76 5.62 20.65 5.08
C MET A 76 5.10 20.65 6.52
N ARG A 77 4.10 19.82 6.82
CA ARG A 77 3.43 19.71 8.12
C ARG A 77 3.20 18.25 8.51
N ALA A 78 4.28 17.56 8.86
CA ALA A 78 4.26 16.19 9.36
C ALA A 78 4.73 16.15 10.82
N TYR A 79 3.97 15.51 11.70
CA TYR A 79 4.23 15.45 13.14
C TYR A 79 4.17 14.01 13.66
N CYS A 80 5.07 13.66 14.57
CA CYS A 80 4.98 12.42 15.33
C CYS A 80 3.95 12.57 16.47
N GLN A 81 3.42 11.45 16.96
CA GLN A 81 2.40 11.45 18.02
C GLN A 81 3.01 11.67 19.41
N GLN A 82 4.28 11.31 19.59
CA GLN A 82 5.06 11.55 20.81
C GLN A 82 6.54 11.65 20.44
N ALA A 83 7.25 12.66 20.94
CA ALA A 83 8.65 12.93 20.59
C ALA A 83 9.65 12.04 21.35
N VAL A 84 9.40 10.71 21.34
CA VAL A 84 10.24 9.68 21.96
C VAL A 84 10.29 8.46 21.02
N CYS A 85 11.47 7.83 20.90
CA CYS A 85 11.73 6.74 19.95
C CYS A 85 10.65 5.63 19.92
N SER A 86 10.50 4.85 21.00
CA SER A 86 9.62 3.68 21.01
C SER A 86 8.13 4.03 20.87
N PRO A 87 7.58 5.04 21.57
CA PRO A 87 6.19 5.47 21.39
C PRO A 87 5.89 5.95 19.96
N SER A 88 6.78 6.77 19.38
CA SER A 88 6.64 7.30 18.02
C SER A 88 6.63 6.18 16.97
N ARG A 89 7.63 5.29 17.05
CA ARG A 89 7.78 4.15 16.14
C ARG A 89 6.60 3.21 16.28
N THR A 90 6.25 2.80 17.49
CA THR A 90 5.07 1.96 17.74
C THR A 90 3.82 2.57 17.14
N SER A 91 3.59 3.87 17.36
CA SER A 91 2.40 4.55 16.86
C SER A 91 2.31 4.50 15.33
N LEU A 92 3.41 4.84 14.65
CA LEU A 92 3.49 4.81 13.19
C LEU A 92 3.35 3.38 12.63
N LEU A 93 4.02 2.41 13.24
CA LEU A 93 4.13 1.05 12.72
C LEU A 93 2.85 0.24 12.93
N THR A 94 2.07 0.56 13.97
CA THR A 94 0.77 -0.08 14.26
C THR A 94 -0.43 0.69 13.71
N GLY A 95 -0.23 1.96 13.31
CA GLY A 95 -1.33 2.86 12.92
C GLY A 95 -2.23 3.28 14.10
N ARG A 96 -1.74 3.14 15.34
CA ARG A 96 -2.50 3.44 16.57
C ARG A 96 -1.84 4.58 17.34
N ARG A 97 -2.62 5.40 18.06
CA ARG A 97 -2.07 6.49 18.89
C ARG A 97 -1.42 5.94 20.17
N PRO A 98 -0.48 6.66 20.81
CA PRO A 98 0.10 6.26 22.10
C PRO A 98 -0.96 5.91 23.16
N ASP A 99 -2.11 6.58 23.16
CA ASP A 99 -3.20 6.28 24.09
C ASP A 99 -3.88 4.94 23.86
N THR A 100 -3.76 4.36 22.68
CA THR A 100 -4.22 3.01 22.37
C THR A 100 -3.13 1.97 22.64
N THR A 101 -1.88 2.29 22.28
CA THR A 101 -0.76 1.34 22.41
C THR A 101 -0.27 1.22 23.86
N LYS A 102 -0.51 2.26 24.66
CA LYS A 102 -0.01 2.44 26.04
C LYS A 102 1.51 2.33 26.17
N VAL A 103 2.24 2.58 25.07
CA VAL A 103 3.69 2.67 25.08
C VAL A 103 4.07 4.14 25.23
N TYR A 104 4.57 4.49 26.42
CA TYR A 104 4.99 5.87 26.75
C TYR A 104 6.49 5.97 27.08
N ASP A 105 7.17 4.82 27.17
CA ASP A 105 8.57 4.68 27.57
C ASP A 105 9.39 3.97 26.46
N LEU A 106 10.62 3.56 26.79
CA LEU A 106 11.54 2.86 25.89
C LEU A 106 11.66 1.35 26.16
N GLN A 107 10.86 0.80 27.06
CA GLN A 107 10.99 -0.58 27.57
C GLN A 107 9.76 -1.44 27.30
N THR A 108 8.61 -0.82 27.09
CA THR A 108 7.33 -1.49 26.94
C THR A 108 7.12 -1.93 25.49
N HIS A 109 7.01 -3.24 25.27
CA HIS A 109 6.62 -3.80 23.99
C HIS A 109 5.11 -3.62 23.77
N PHE A 110 4.71 -3.11 22.60
CA PHE A 110 3.30 -2.80 22.30
C PHE A 110 2.37 -4.02 22.31
N ARG A 111 2.90 -5.21 22.00
CA ARG A 111 2.13 -6.47 22.07
C ARG A 111 1.63 -6.80 23.49
N ARG A 112 2.18 -6.18 24.54
CA ARG A 112 1.65 -6.34 25.91
C ARG A 112 0.23 -5.78 26.05
N THR A 113 -0.08 -4.70 25.33
CA THR A 113 -1.38 -4.02 25.40
C THR A 113 -2.28 -4.40 24.23
N ILE A 114 -1.70 -4.53 23.02
CA ILE A 114 -2.42 -4.79 21.77
C ILE A 114 -1.83 -6.00 21.05
N PRO A 115 -1.97 -7.22 21.60
CA PRO A 115 -1.28 -8.42 21.10
C PRO A 115 -1.63 -8.75 19.65
N ASP A 116 -2.88 -8.52 19.23
CA ASP A 116 -3.38 -8.93 17.91
C ASP A 116 -3.30 -7.83 16.84
N VAL A 117 -2.65 -6.69 17.12
CA VAL A 117 -2.59 -5.59 16.17
C VAL A 117 -1.83 -5.98 14.89
N VAL A 118 -2.44 -5.78 13.71
CA VAL A 118 -1.69 -5.96 12.47
C VAL A 118 -0.81 -4.73 12.24
N THR A 119 0.51 -4.91 12.27
CA THR A 119 1.45 -3.81 11.95
C THR A 119 1.45 -3.54 10.45
N LEU A 120 1.96 -2.38 10.04
CA LEU A 120 2.13 -2.04 8.64
C LEU A 120 2.88 -3.15 7.89
N ARG A 121 3.95 -3.68 8.46
CA ARG A 121 4.76 -4.71 7.78
C ARG A 121 4.10 -6.08 7.78
N GLN A 122 3.42 -6.46 8.87
CA GLN A 122 2.58 -7.66 8.86
C GLN A 122 1.53 -7.58 7.74
N HIS A 123 0.90 -6.43 7.55
CA HIS A 123 -0.06 -6.23 6.48
C HIS A 123 0.59 -6.43 5.10
N PHE A 124 1.78 -5.87 4.84
CA PHE A 124 2.52 -6.13 3.60
C PHE A 124 2.83 -7.63 3.43
N LYS A 125 3.37 -8.29 4.46
CA LYS A 125 3.72 -9.72 4.46
C LYS A 125 2.49 -10.60 4.14
N GLN A 126 1.37 -10.36 4.81
CA GLN A 126 0.11 -11.07 4.59
C GLN A 126 -0.45 -10.87 3.17
N ASN A 127 -0.04 -9.82 2.47
CA ASN A 127 -0.47 -9.50 1.10
C ASN A 127 0.57 -9.87 0.02
N GLY A 128 1.49 -10.79 0.35
CA GLY A 128 2.43 -11.38 -0.59
C GLY A 128 3.69 -10.56 -0.85
N TYR A 129 4.02 -9.61 0.02
CA TYR A 129 5.31 -8.92 -0.02
C TYR A 129 6.34 -9.65 0.85
N HIS A 130 7.58 -9.66 0.39
CA HIS A 130 8.71 -9.94 1.26
C HIS A 130 9.00 -8.70 2.11
N THR A 131 9.06 -8.86 3.43
CA THR A 131 9.34 -7.80 4.40
C THR A 131 10.65 -8.05 5.12
N GLN A 132 11.54 -7.07 5.09
CA GLN A 132 12.83 -7.14 5.76
C GLN A 132 13.16 -5.78 6.38
N SER A 133 13.87 -5.81 7.50
CA SER A 133 14.32 -4.64 8.22
C SER A 133 15.85 -4.56 8.19
N PHE A 134 16.38 -3.34 8.17
CA PHE A 134 17.81 -3.06 8.34
C PHE A 134 17.96 -1.88 9.30
N GLY A 135 18.86 -2.01 10.28
CA GLY A 135 19.10 -0.98 11.28
C GLY A 135 17.93 -0.80 12.26
N LYS A 136 17.67 0.43 12.69
CA LYS A 136 16.70 0.75 13.75
C LYS A 136 15.32 1.08 13.17
N ILE A 137 14.44 0.09 13.07
CA ILE A 137 13.01 0.29 12.73
C ILE A 137 12.14 0.29 13.98
N TYR A 138 12.22 -0.77 14.80
CA TYR A 138 11.72 -0.75 16.17
C TYR A 138 12.78 -0.20 17.14
N HIS A 139 12.38 0.10 18.37
CA HIS A 139 13.32 0.51 19.42
C HIS A 139 14.08 -0.71 19.95
N GLY A 140 15.35 -0.54 20.35
CA GLY A 140 16.26 -1.65 20.66
C GLY A 140 15.67 -2.66 21.66
N GLY A 141 15.80 -3.96 21.35
CA GLY A 141 15.26 -5.05 22.16
C GLY A 141 13.74 -5.24 22.09
N LEU A 142 13.02 -4.37 21.36
CA LEU A 142 11.56 -4.38 21.23
C LEU A 142 11.14 -4.64 19.78
N ASP A 143 11.81 -5.58 19.11
CA ASP A 143 11.47 -5.97 17.73
C ASP A 143 10.21 -6.85 17.70
N ASP A 144 9.54 -6.88 16.54
CA ASP A 144 8.33 -7.66 16.30
C ASP A 144 8.59 -8.68 15.19
N GLU A 145 9.06 -9.88 15.56
CA GLU A 145 9.41 -10.96 14.63
C GLU A 145 8.31 -11.23 13.59
N ALA A 146 7.04 -11.19 14.02
CA ALA A 146 5.90 -11.43 13.16
C ALA A 146 5.79 -10.42 12.00
N SER A 147 6.41 -9.23 12.11
CA SER A 147 6.48 -8.20 11.06
C SER A 147 7.42 -8.57 9.89
N TRP A 148 8.36 -9.49 10.09
CA TRP A 148 9.46 -9.74 9.15
C TRP A 148 9.35 -11.11 8.47
N SER A 149 9.78 -11.17 7.22
CA SER A 149 9.89 -12.41 6.44
C SER A 149 11.20 -13.14 6.71
N VAL A 150 12.18 -12.43 7.24
CA VAL A 150 13.48 -12.94 7.69
C VAL A 150 13.77 -12.39 9.09
N PRO A 151 14.49 -13.15 9.93
CA PRO A 151 14.94 -12.67 11.24
C PRO A 151 15.84 -11.43 11.15
#